data_AF-A0A3C0G7Q9-F1
#
_entry.id   AF-A0A3C0G7Q9-F1
#
_cell.length_a   1.000
_cell.length_b   1.000
_cell.length_c   1.000
_cell.angle_alpha   90.00
_cell.angle_beta   90.00
_cell.angle_gamma   90.00
#
_symmetry.space_group_name_H-M   'P 1'
#
loop_
_entity.id
_entity.type
_entity.pdbx_description
1 polymer ?
#
loop_
_entity_poly.entity_id
_entity_poly.type
_entity_poly.pdbx_seq_one_letter_code
_entity_poly.pdbx_strand_id
1 'polypeptide(L)'
;EYGLEVNSNVDERYHLEKSTEVACKYLNRWKNKYGSWALTAAAYNAGPGAINKYMGIQQVDNYWDLLLGSETGRYVFRIMAIKEILSNPEKYGFHIEKEDMYEAVPTFTVEIDEPVSDFADFAQEYEINYKILKRHNPWLREAHLNNSSRKKYAIEIPNKGYYHIGK
;
A
#
# COMPACT_ATOMS: atom_id res chain seq x y z
N GLU A 1 8.28 -7.23 11.88
CA GLU A 1 9.50 -6.85 11.12
C GLU A 1 9.51 -5.37 10.70
N TYR A 2 8.37 -4.71 10.46
CA TYR A 2 8.34 -3.31 10.01
C TYR A 2 7.42 -2.39 10.82
N GLY A 3 7.06 -2.78 12.05
CA GLY A 3 6.33 -1.91 12.99
C GLY A 3 4.85 -1.67 12.70
N LEU A 4 4.29 -2.21 11.61
CA LEU A 4 2.86 -2.12 11.31
C LEU A 4 2.03 -2.96 12.30
N GLU A 5 1.00 -2.34 12.86
CA GLU A 5 -0.01 -3.00 13.67
C GLU A 5 -0.94 -3.83 12.79
N VAL A 6 -1.17 -5.08 13.21
CA VAL A 6 -2.10 -6.02 12.57
C VAL A 6 -2.84 -6.79 13.65
N ASN A 7 -4.13 -6.53 13.78
CA ASN A 7 -5.08 -7.23 14.65
C ASN A 7 -6.49 -7.18 14.05
N SER A 8 -7.50 -7.57 14.82
CA SER A 8 -8.89 -7.62 14.35
C SER A 8 -9.50 -6.24 14.09
N ASN A 9 -9.16 -5.20 14.87
CA ASN A 9 -9.71 -3.85 14.67
C ASN A 9 -8.88 -3.01 13.70
N VAL A 10 -7.56 -3.23 13.62
CA VAL A 10 -6.58 -2.40 12.91
C VAL A 10 -5.64 -3.25 12.07
N ASP A 11 -5.50 -2.90 10.79
CA ASP A 11 -4.48 -3.46 9.91
C ASP A 11 -3.81 -2.36 9.10
N GLU A 12 -2.67 -1.89 9.60
CA GLU A 12 -1.91 -0.78 9.00
C GLU A 12 -1.26 -1.14 7.66
N ARG A 13 -1.36 -2.40 7.20
CA ARG A 13 -1.00 -2.76 5.83
C ARG A 13 -1.95 -2.13 4.79
N TYR A 14 -3.17 -1.76 5.21
CA TYR A 14 -4.09 -0.99 4.38
C TYR A 14 -3.95 0.53 4.61
N HIS A 15 -3.08 0.98 5.51
CA HIS A 15 -2.84 2.41 5.68
C HIS A 15 -1.91 2.89 4.56
N LEU A 16 -2.41 3.75 3.67
CA LEU A 16 -1.73 4.12 2.42
C LEU A 16 -0.28 4.59 2.66
N GLU A 17 -0.09 5.58 3.52
CA GLU A 17 1.24 6.14 3.80
C GLU A 17 2.17 5.13 4.47
N LYS A 18 1.76 4.57 5.63
CA LYS A 18 2.58 3.61 6.40
C LYS A 18 2.98 2.38 5.59
N SER A 19 2.04 1.81 4.83
CA SER A 19 2.30 0.64 3.98
C SER A 19 3.26 0.96 2.85
N THR A 20 3.13 2.14 2.23
CA THR A 20 4.03 2.61 1.17
C THR A 20 5.45 2.83 1.71
N GLU A 21 5.60 3.47 2.87
CA GLU A 21 6.91 3.70 3.48
C GLU A 21 7.60 2.37 3.80
N VAL A 22 6.87 1.41 4.38
CA VAL A 22 7.37 0.06 4.66
C VAL A 22 7.76 -0.68 3.38
N ALA A 23 6.95 -0.59 2.32
CA ALA A 23 7.26 -1.20 1.03
C ALA A 23 8.56 -0.62 0.42
N CYS A 24 8.75 0.70 0.49
CA CYS A 24 9.98 1.37 0.05
C CYS A 24 11.20 0.92 0.85
N LYS A 25 11.10 0.88 2.18
CA LYS A 25 12.17 0.36 3.07
C LYS A 25 12.52 -1.09 2.73
N TYR A 26 11.51 -1.92 2.49
CA TYR A 26 11.67 -3.32 2.11
C TYR A 26 12.42 -3.46 0.77
N LEU A 27 11.98 -2.74 -0.27
CA LEU A 27 12.61 -2.77 -1.59
C LEU A 27 14.06 -2.28 -1.54
N ASN A 28 14.34 -1.19 -0.81
CA ASN A 28 15.69 -0.65 -0.65
C ASN A 28 16.62 -1.65 0.07
N ARG A 29 16.14 -2.32 1.12
CA ARG A 29 16.90 -3.36 1.82
C ARG A 29 17.37 -4.46 0.86
N TRP A 30 16.47 -4.97 0.02
CA TRP A 30 16.79 -6.04 -0.92
C TRP A 30 17.60 -5.54 -2.11
N LYS A 31 17.39 -4.29 -2.58
CA LYS A 31 18.26 -3.66 -3.57
C LYS A 31 19.69 -3.52 -3.07
N ASN A 32 19.88 -3.17 -1.80
CA ASN A 32 21.21 -3.09 -1.18
C ASN A 32 21.86 -4.48 -1.06
N LYS A 33 21.07 -5.52 -0.75
CA LYS A 33 21.59 -6.89 -0.66
C LYS A 33 21.94 -7.49 -2.03
N TYR A 34 21.08 -7.33 -3.03
CA TYR A 34 21.24 -7.99 -4.33
C TYR A 34 21.99 -7.17 -5.37
N GLY A 35 22.10 -5.85 -5.19
CA GLY A 35 22.65 -4.96 -6.21
C GLY A 35 21.79 -4.84 -7.48
N SER A 36 20.75 -5.67 -7.66
CA SER A 36 19.93 -5.77 -8.87
C SER A 36 18.44 -5.50 -8.58
N TRP A 37 17.82 -4.63 -9.38
CA TRP A 37 16.37 -4.41 -9.30
C TRP A 37 15.55 -5.63 -9.74
N ALA A 38 16.07 -6.44 -10.67
CA ALA A 38 15.38 -7.64 -11.14
C ALA A 38 15.29 -8.71 -10.03
N LEU A 39 16.41 -8.95 -9.31
CA LEU A 39 16.40 -9.83 -8.15
C LEU A 39 15.57 -9.27 -7.00
N THR A 40 15.60 -7.95 -6.77
CA THR A 40 14.74 -7.30 -5.76
C THR A 40 13.26 -7.48 -6.07
N ALA A 41 12.84 -7.26 -7.32
CA ALA A 41 11.45 -7.46 -7.74
C ALA A 41 11.04 -8.93 -7.64
N ALA A 42 11.91 -9.86 -8.03
CA ALA A 42 11.67 -11.29 -7.87
C ALA A 42 11.53 -11.68 -6.39
N ALA A 43 12.36 -11.13 -5.51
CA ALA A 43 12.30 -11.35 -4.07
C ALA A 43 11.07 -10.73 -3.42
N TYR A 44 10.56 -9.62 -3.95
CA TYR A 44 9.31 -9.02 -3.48
C TYR A 44 8.11 -9.93 -3.76
N ASN A 45 8.08 -10.62 -4.91
CA ASN A 45 7.01 -11.56 -5.27
C ASN A 45 7.18 -12.94 -4.63
N ALA A 46 8.34 -13.58 -4.81
CA ALA A 46 8.57 -14.97 -4.38
C ALA A 46 9.08 -15.10 -2.93
N GLY A 47 9.43 -13.98 -2.32
CA GLY A 47 10.13 -13.95 -1.06
C GLY A 47 11.65 -14.11 -1.21
N PRO A 48 12.46 -13.36 -0.43
CA PRO A 48 13.92 -13.41 -0.51
C PRO A 48 14.51 -14.75 -0.12
N GLY A 49 13.84 -15.52 0.74
CA GLY A 49 14.26 -16.87 1.10
C GLY A 49 14.25 -17.82 -0.09
N ALA A 50 13.21 -17.73 -0.93
CA ALA A 50 13.11 -18.53 -2.15
C ALA A 50 14.17 -18.13 -3.17
N ILE A 51 14.38 -16.82 -3.38
CA ILE A 51 15.42 -16.31 -4.29
C ILE A 51 16.81 -16.77 -3.86
N ASN A 52 17.17 -16.62 -2.57
CA ASN A 52 18.46 -17.08 -2.06
C ASN A 52 18.64 -18.60 -2.20
N LYS A 53 17.57 -19.38 -1.94
CA LYS A 53 17.59 -20.84 -2.09
C LYS A 53 17.89 -21.24 -3.54
N TYR A 54 17.19 -20.68 -4.51
CA TYR A 54 17.38 -21.06 -5.92
C TYR A 54 18.71 -20.59 -6.50
N MET A 55 19.18 -19.39 -6.14
CA MET A 55 20.53 -18.94 -6.50
C MET A 55 21.60 -19.90 -5.97
N GLY A 56 21.46 -20.37 -4.73
CA GLY A 56 22.37 -21.34 -4.13
C GLY A 56 22.34 -22.71 -4.82
N ILE A 57 21.15 -23.23 -5.16
CA ILE A 57 21.00 -24.52 -5.87
C ILE A 57 21.56 -24.45 -7.28
N GLN A 58 21.31 -23.35 -7.99
CA GLN A 58 21.68 -23.20 -9.40
C GLN A 58 23.08 -22.61 -9.61
N GLN A 59 23.73 -22.17 -8.52
CA GLN A 59 25.07 -21.56 -8.54
C GLN A 59 25.16 -20.33 -9.44
N VAL A 60 24.13 -19.50 -9.42
CA VAL A 60 24.04 -18.23 -10.16
C VAL A 60 23.70 -17.09 -9.21
N ASP A 61 24.14 -15.88 -9.53
CA ASP A 61 24.00 -14.68 -8.69
C ASP A 61 23.25 -13.53 -9.38
N ASN A 62 22.76 -13.76 -10.59
CA ASN A 62 21.99 -12.79 -11.37
C ASN A 62 20.61 -13.34 -11.73
N TYR A 63 19.66 -12.43 -11.96
CA TYR A 63 18.27 -12.81 -12.25
C TYR A 63 18.11 -13.55 -13.59
N TRP A 64 18.91 -13.20 -14.59
CA TRP A 64 18.71 -13.66 -15.97
C TRP A 64 19.15 -15.10 -16.18
N ASP A 65 20.12 -15.56 -15.40
CA ASP A 65 20.57 -16.95 -15.37
C ASP A 65 19.77 -17.79 -14.35
N LEU A 66 18.96 -17.15 -13.50
CA LEU A 66 18.18 -17.81 -12.46
C LEU A 66 16.87 -18.36 -13.01
N LEU A 67 16.76 -19.69 -13.07
CA LEU A 67 15.52 -20.38 -13.41
C LEU A 67 14.51 -20.24 -12.27
N LEU A 68 13.42 -19.51 -12.53
CA LEU A 68 12.31 -19.29 -11.60
C LEU A 68 11.00 -19.82 -12.20
N GLY A 69 10.00 -20.02 -11.32
CA GLY A 69 8.65 -20.36 -11.75
C GLY A 69 8.03 -19.26 -12.63
N SER A 70 7.10 -19.67 -13.50
CA SER A 70 6.53 -18.75 -14.50
C SER A 70 5.78 -17.55 -13.91
N GLU A 71 5.29 -17.65 -12.67
CA GLU A 71 4.68 -16.54 -11.94
C GLU A 71 5.69 -15.42 -11.68
N THR A 72 6.78 -15.73 -10.97
CA THR A 72 7.83 -14.75 -10.64
C THR A 72 8.56 -14.25 -11.88
N GLY A 73 8.77 -15.12 -12.88
CA GLY A 73 9.28 -14.72 -14.19
C GLY A 73 8.42 -13.62 -14.81
N ARG A 74 7.09 -13.83 -14.89
CA ARG A 74 6.15 -12.83 -15.41
C ARG A 74 6.07 -11.58 -14.54
N TYR A 75 6.18 -11.70 -13.22
CA TYR A 75 6.08 -10.56 -12.30
C TYR A 75 7.11 -9.48 -12.62
N VAL A 76 8.38 -9.86 -12.81
CA VAL A 76 9.47 -8.89 -13.09
C VAL A 76 9.23 -8.15 -14.39
N PHE A 77 8.85 -8.85 -15.47
CA PHE A 77 8.53 -8.21 -16.75
C PHE A 77 7.29 -7.33 -16.69
N ARG A 78 6.26 -7.70 -15.92
CA ARG A 78 5.06 -6.87 -15.72
C ARG A 78 5.42 -5.55 -15.02
N ILE A 79 6.19 -5.60 -13.95
CA ILE A 79 6.63 -4.38 -13.24
C ILE A 79 7.53 -3.52 -14.15
N MET A 80 8.40 -4.14 -14.95
CA MET A 80 9.24 -3.43 -15.91
C MET A 80 8.40 -2.74 -17.00
N ALA A 81 7.39 -3.43 -17.54
CA ALA A 81 6.47 -2.86 -18.52
C ALA A 81 5.67 -1.69 -17.93
N ILE A 82 5.15 -1.84 -16.70
CA ILE A 82 4.43 -0.76 -16.00
C ILE A 82 5.36 0.44 -15.81
N LYS A 83 6.60 0.23 -15.31
CA LYS A 83 7.58 1.32 -15.16
C LYS A 83 7.86 2.02 -16.49
N GLU A 84 8.05 1.26 -17.56
CA GLU A 84 8.36 1.82 -18.89
C GLU A 84 7.19 2.63 -19.45
N ILE A 85 5.96 2.12 -19.35
CA ILE A 85 4.74 2.83 -19.74
C ILE A 85 4.57 4.11 -18.90
N LEU A 86 4.72 4.03 -17.57
CA LEU A 86 4.60 5.19 -16.69
C LEU A 86 5.72 6.23 -16.91
N SER A 87 6.91 5.80 -17.34
CA SER A 87 8.03 6.72 -17.63
C SER A 87 7.88 7.38 -19.00
N ASN A 88 7.21 6.72 -19.95
CA ASN A 88 7.10 7.14 -21.34
C ASN A 88 5.67 6.94 -21.88
N PRO A 89 4.62 7.53 -21.26
CA PRO A 89 3.23 7.21 -21.60
C PRO A 89 2.90 7.48 -23.07
N GLU A 90 3.34 8.61 -23.61
CA GLU A 90 3.08 9.00 -25.01
C GLU A 90 3.67 8.01 -26.03
N LYS A 91 4.85 7.46 -25.76
CA LYS A 91 5.50 6.44 -26.62
C LYS A 91 4.62 5.20 -26.80
N TYR A 92 3.77 4.91 -25.83
CA TYR A 92 2.85 3.76 -25.82
C TYR A 92 1.40 4.16 -26.12
N GLY A 93 1.16 5.39 -26.59
CA GLY A 93 -0.17 5.87 -26.96
C GLY A 93 -1.05 6.31 -25.78
N PHE A 94 -0.46 6.49 -24.60
CA PHE A 94 -1.15 7.09 -23.47
C PHE A 94 -0.92 8.61 -23.48
N HIS A 95 -1.95 9.35 -23.87
CA HIS A 95 -2.02 10.80 -23.74
C HIS A 95 -2.76 11.07 -22.42
N ILE A 96 -2.01 11.41 -21.37
CA ILE A 96 -2.55 11.63 -20.03
C ILE A 96 -2.62 13.14 -19.81
N GLU A 97 -3.82 13.68 -19.84
CA GLU A 97 -4.07 15.08 -19.52
C GLU A 97 -4.18 15.26 -18.00
N LYS A 98 -4.10 16.51 -17.54
CA LYS A 98 -4.22 16.81 -16.11
C LYS A 98 -5.57 16.33 -15.54
N GLU A 99 -6.62 16.43 -16.35
CA GLU A 99 -7.99 16.04 -16.01
C GLU A 99 -8.16 14.51 -15.88
N ASP A 100 -7.26 13.72 -16.47
CA ASP A 100 -7.22 12.26 -16.32
C ASP A 100 -6.58 11.83 -14.98
N MET A 101 -5.85 12.73 -14.34
CA MET A 101 -5.15 12.42 -13.09
C MET A 101 -6.11 12.46 -11.91
N TYR A 102 -5.86 11.58 -10.94
CA TYR A 102 -6.54 11.64 -9.66
C TYR A 102 -6.08 12.89 -8.89
N GLU A 103 -7.03 13.70 -8.45
CA GLU A 103 -6.77 14.77 -7.49
C GLU A 103 -6.82 14.22 -6.07
N ALA A 104 -5.90 14.67 -5.22
CA ALA A 104 -5.93 14.34 -3.81
C ALA A 104 -7.18 14.97 -3.18
N VAL A 105 -7.98 14.14 -2.52
CA VAL A 105 -9.12 14.61 -1.73
C VAL A 105 -8.56 15.45 -0.58
N PRO A 106 -8.94 16.73 -0.43
CA PRO A 106 -8.47 17.54 0.68
C PRO A 106 -9.03 16.98 1.98
N THR A 107 -8.13 16.66 2.91
CA THR A 107 -8.43 16.00 4.18
C THR A 107 -7.81 16.74 5.35
N PHE A 108 -8.30 16.44 6.56
CA PHE A 108 -7.66 16.78 7.82
C PHE A 108 -7.62 15.54 8.72
N THR A 109 -6.80 15.59 9.77
CA THR A 109 -6.62 14.47 10.68
C THR A 109 -7.35 14.71 12.00
N VAL A 110 -8.08 13.70 12.47
CA VAL A 110 -8.62 13.63 13.82
C VAL A 110 -7.79 12.64 14.62
N GLU A 111 -7.15 13.11 15.69
CA GLU A 111 -6.47 12.22 16.62
C GLU A 111 -7.46 11.63 17.62
N ILE A 112 -7.44 10.30 17.77
CA ILE A 112 -8.21 9.59 18.79
C ILE A 112 -7.28 8.71 19.63
N ASP A 113 -7.54 8.63 20.93
CA ASP A 113 -6.92 7.67 21.84
C ASP A 113 -7.92 6.89 22.68
N GLU A 114 -9.22 7.06 22.40
CA GLU A 114 -10.31 6.38 23.08
C GLU A 114 -10.93 5.29 22.20
N PRO A 115 -11.70 4.37 22.78
CA PRO A 115 -12.55 3.48 22.02
C PRO A 115 -13.60 4.27 21.21
N VAL A 116 -13.89 3.80 20.00
CA VAL A 116 -15.01 4.28 19.18
C VAL A 116 -16.03 3.16 19.09
N SER A 117 -17.20 3.33 19.68
CA SER A 117 -18.24 2.29 19.72
C SER A 117 -18.89 2.04 18.36
N ASP A 118 -19.07 3.10 17.57
CA ASP A 118 -19.68 3.02 16.24
C ASP A 118 -19.06 4.06 15.29
N PHE A 119 -18.40 3.58 14.25
CA PHE A 119 -17.77 4.42 13.24
C PHE A 119 -18.76 5.07 12.27
N ALA A 120 -19.99 4.59 12.17
CA ALA A 120 -21.06 5.26 11.42
C ALA A 120 -21.56 6.50 12.17
N ASP A 121 -21.67 6.44 13.49
CA ASP A 121 -22.00 7.61 14.33
C ASP A 121 -20.84 8.61 14.32
N PHE A 122 -19.61 8.12 14.54
CA PHE A 122 -18.40 8.95 14.44
C PHE A 122 -18.31 9.66 13.08
N ALA A 123 -18.62 8.97 11.98
CA ALA A 123 -18.63 9.57 10.64
C ALA A 123 -19.66 10.70 10.51
N GLN A 124 -20.84 10.56 11.13
CA GLN A 124 -21.90 11.57 11.08
C GLN A 124 -21.50 12.87 11.77
N GLU A 125 -20.66 12.82 12.81
CA GLU A 125 -20.10 14.03 13.47
C GLU A 125 -19.33 14.92 12.47
N TYR A 126 -18.78 14.32 11.42
CA TYR A 126 -18.05 15.01 10.35
C TYR A 126 -18.85 15.15 9.06
N GLU A 127 -20.17 14.95 9.12
CA GLU A 127 -21.09 15.03 7.98
C GLU A 127 -20.68 14.11 6.81
N ILE A 128 -20.12 12.93 7.14
CA ILE A 128 -19.82 11.86 6.19
C ILE A 128 -20.52 10.56 6.59
N ASN A 129 -20.63 9.63 5.64
CA ASN A 129 -21.14 8.29 5.94
C ASN A 129 -19.98 7.30 6.18
N TYR A 130 -20.32 6.14 6.76
CA TYR A 130 -19.35 5.08 7.05
C TYR A 130 -18.53 4.65 5.82
N LYS A 131 -19.14 4.60 4.64
CA LYS A 131 -18.45 4.22 3.39
C LYS A 131 -17.33 5.22 3.05
N ILE A 132 -17.59 6.51 3.20
CA ILE A 132 -16.59 7.57 2.97
C ILE A 132 -15.48 7.45 4.01
N LEU A 133 -15.80 7.29 5.30
CA LEU A 133 -14.80 7.11 6.35
C LEU A 133 -13.87 5.93 6.05
N LYS A 134 -14.41 4.77 5.65
CA LYS A 134 -13.64 3.57 5.32
C LYS A 134 -12.82 3.70 4.03
N ARG A 135 -13.24 4.54 3.09
CA ARG A 135 -12.46 4.85 1.89
C ARG A 135 -11.15 5.54 2.26
N HIS A 136 -11.20 6.47 3.22
CA HIS A 136 -10.03 7.19 3.71
C HIS A 136 -9.22 6.39 4.73
N ASN A 137 -9.88 5.52 5.50
CA ASN A 137 -9.25 4.74 6.57
C ASN A 137 -9.50 3.23 6.40
N PRO A 138 -9.07 2.60 5.29
CA PRO A 138 -9.32 1.17 5.04
C PRO A 138 -8.53 0.25 5.99
N TRP A 139 -7.60 0.81 6.76
CA TRP A 139 -6.87 0.17 7.83
C TRP A 139 -7.70 -0.06 9.09
N LEU A 140 -8.79 0.69 9.30
CA LEU A 140 -9.82 0.31 10.26
C LEU A 140 -10.54 -0.91 9.70
N ARG A 141 -10.64 -2.00 10.44
CA ARG A 141 -11.17 -3.27 9.93
C ARG A 141 -12.61 -3.51 10.35
N GLU A 142 -12.97 -3.09 11.55
CA GLU A 142 -14.31 -3.26 12.11
C GLU A 142 -15.17 -1.98 11.99
N ALA A 143 -16.43 -2.08 12.41
CA ALA A 143 -17.35 -0.94 12.58
C ALA A 143 -17.13 -0.17 13.89
N HIS A 144 -16.17 -0.61 14.72
CA HIS A 144 -15.81 -0.01 16.01
C HIS A 144 -14.28 -0.10 16.19
N LEU A 145 -13.78 0.57 17.21
CA LEU A 145 -12.39 0.50 17.66
C LEU A 145 -12.35 0.29 19.18
N ASN A 146 -11.78 -0.83 19.64
CA ASN A 146 -11.76 -1.15 21.07
C ASN A 146 -10.74 -0.34 21.87
N ASN A 147 -9.58 -0.01 21.28
CA ASN A 147 -8.49 0.83 21.81
C ASN A 147 -8.30 0.90 23.34
N SER A 148 -8.35 -0.24 24.04
CA SER A 148 -8.15 -0.28 25.51
C SER A 148 -6.73 0.10 25.93
N SER A 149 -5.77 0.02 25.00
CA SER A 149 -4.38 0.42 25.20
C SER A 149 -4.16 1.93 25.15
N ARG A 150 -5.20 2.73 24.85
CA ARG A 150 -5.13 4.19 24.66
C ARG A 150 -4.07 4.59 23.63
N LYS A 151 -3.87 3.76 22.62
CA LYS A 151 -2.94 4.06 21.53
C LYS A 151 -3.53 5.21 20.71
N LYS A 152 -2.68 6.17 20.36
CA LYS A 152 -3.07 7.27 19.48
C LYS A 152 -3.20 6.77 18.03
N TYR A 153 -4.32 7.08 17.42
CA TYR A 153 -4.57 6.89 16.00
C TYR A 153 -4.93 8.22 15.34
N ALA A 154 -4.52 8.37 14.09
CA ALA A 154 -4.86 9.49 13.23
C ALA A 154 -5.89 9.00 12.21
N ILE A 155 -7.13 9.50 12.29
CA ILE A 155 -8.19 9.21 11.34
C ILE A 155 -8.23 10.33 10.31
N GLU A 156 -8.10 9.98 9.03
CA GLU A 156 -8.21 10.94 7.95
C GLU A 156 -9.69 11.21 7.62
N ILE A 157 -10.09 12.48 7.65
CA ILE A 157 -11.44 12.94 7.35
C ILE A 157 -11.38 13.89 6.15
N PRO A 158 -12.18 13.66 5.09
CA PRO A 158 -12.26 14.60 3.97
C PRO A 158 -12.90 15.92 4.41
N ASN A 159 -12.50 17.01 3.77
CA ASN A 159 -13.10 18.31 4.01
C ASN A 159 -14.60 18.29 3.72
N LYS A 160 -15.37 18.98 4.58
CA LYS A 160 -16.82 19.10 4.46
C LYS A 160 -17.22 19.57 3.06
N GLY A 161 -18.22 18.91 2.49
CA GLY A 161 -18.78 19.22 1.18
C GLY A 161 -18.03 18.63 -0.03
N TYR A 162 -16.89 17.96 0.17
CA TYR A 162 -16.17 17.31 -0.94
C TYR A 162 -16.97 16.13 -1.53
N TYR A 163 -17.56 15.30 -0.66
CA TYR A 163 -18.43 14.21 -1.10
C TYR A 163 -19.91 14.61 -1.04
N HIS A 164 -20.65 14.31 -2.10
CA HIS A 164 -22.10 14.39 -2.09
C HIS A 164 -22.70 13.14 -1.45
N ILE A 165 -23.50 13.33 -0.40
CA ILE A 165 -24.22 12.25 0.28
C ILE A 165 -25.66 12.30 -0.21
N GLY A 166 -26.12 11.20 -0.81
CA GLY A 166 -27.52 11.05 -1.17
C GLY A 166 -28.40 11.13 0.07
N LYS A 167 -29.49 11.88 -0.01
CA LYS A 167 -30.54 11.92 1.01
C LYS A 167 -31.42 10.68 0.93
#